data_AF-A0AA95HG96-F1
#
_entry.id   AF-A0AA95HG96-F1
#
_cell.length_a   1.000
_cell.length_b   1.000
_cell.length_c   1.000
_cell.angle_alpha   90.00
_cell.angle_beta   90.00
_cell.angle_gamma   90.00
#
_symmetry.space_group_name_H-M   'P 1'
#
loop_
_entity.id
_entity.type
_entity.pdbx_description
1 polymer ?
#
loop_
_entity_poly.entity_id
_entity_poly.type
_entity_poly.pdbx_seq_one_letter_code
_entity_poly.pdbx_strand_id
1 'polypeptide(L)' 'MSVLMQTAIGQLPLRQQQALLLRGWEGYDIAETAKIMKCSEGSVKTHYSRAVHSLRKKLGDYQ' A
#
# COMPACT_ATOMS: atom_id res chain seq x y z
N MET A 1 -9.51 -0.63 11.70
CA MET A 1 -9.65 -0.75 10.23
C MET A 1 -10.96 -1.47 9.93
N SER A 2 -11.84 -0.91 9.08
CA SER A 2 -13.15 -1.53 8.75
C SER A 2 -12.98 -2.81 7.93
N VAL A 3 -14.00 -3.68 7.93
CA VAL A 3 -14.01 -4.94 7.17
C VAL A 3 -13.84 -4.67 5.66
N LEU A 4 -14.53 -3.66 5.12
CA LEU A 4 -14.39 -3.25 3.72
C LEU A 4 -12.94 -2.88 3.35
N MET A 5 -12.25 -2.16 4.24
CA MET A 5 -10.87 -1.78 4.03
C MET A 5 -9.92 -2.99 4.05
N GLN A 6 -10.11 -3.91 5.01
CA GLN A 6 -9.32 -5.14 5.09
C GLN A 6 -9.49 -6.00 3.84
N THR A 7 -10.73 -6.18 3.37
CA THR A 7 -11.01 -6.92 2.13
C THR A 7 -10.38 -6.25 0.92
N ALA A 8 -10.49 -4.92 0.80
CA ALA A 8 -9.92 -4.19 -0.32
C ALA A 8 -8.38 -4.28 -0.36
N ILE A 9 -7.73 -4.16 0.80
CA ILE A 9 -6.28 -4.33 0.95
C ILE A 9 -5.86 -5.78 0.62
N GLY A 10 -6.59 -6.77 1.13
CA GLY A 10 -6.32 -8.19 0.88
C GLY A 10 -6.35 -8.58 -0.60
N GLN A 11 -7.05 -7.81 -1.43
CA GLN A 11 -7.10 -8.01 -2.88
C GLN A 11 -5.98 -7.30 -3.66
N LEU A 12 -5.10 -6.55 -3.00
CA LEU A 12 -3.93 -5.96 -3.66
C LEU A 12 -2.83 -7.02 -3.86
N PRO A 13 -1.94 -6.89 -4.86
CA PRO A 13 -0.73 -7.70 -4.92
C PRO A 13 0.12 -7.53 -3.64
N LEU A 14 0.77 -8.60 -3.19
CA LEU A 14 1.50 -8.63 -1.90
C LEU A 14 2.46 -7.44 -1.71
N ARG A 15 3.21 -7.07 -2.75
CA ARG A 15 4.14 -5.93 -2.70
C ARG A 15 3.44 -4.58 -2.48
N GLN A 16 2.24 -4.41 -3.02
CA GLN A 16 1.42 -3.21 -2.82
C GLN A 16 0.84 -3.18 -1.41
N GLN A 17 0.39 -4.33 -0.88
CA GLN A 17 -0.03 -4.46 0.52
C GLN A 17 1.10 -4.05 1.48
N GLN A 18 2.30 -4.62 1.29
CA GLN A 18 3.47 -4.32 2.11
C GLN A 18 3.80 -2.83 2.11
N ALA A 19 3.94 -2.23 0.92
CA ALA A 19 4.25 -0.81 0.81
C ALA A 19 3.19 0.05 1.49
N LEU A 20 1.91 -0.28 1.31
CA LEU A 20 0.80 0.44 1.89
C LEU A 20 0.78 0.34 3.42
N LEU A 21 0.93 -0.85 4.00
CA LEU A 21 0.91 -1.05 5.45
C LEU A 21 2.11 -0.35 6.11
N LEU A 22 3.32 -0.59 5.59
CA LEU A 22 4.55 -0.02 6.16
C LEU A 22 4.56 1.51 6.09
N ARG A 23 4.15 2.10 4.97
CA ARG A 23 4.19 3.56 4.77
C ARG A 23 2.96 4.27 5.34
N GLY A 24 1.77 3.69 5.14
CA GLY A 24 0.49 4.33 5.41
C GLY A 24 -0.07 4.05 6.80
N TRP A 25 0.25 2.89 7.39
CA TRP A 25 -0.19 2.52 8.74
C TRP A 25 0.93 2.61 9.76
N GLU A 26 2.08 2.00 9.48
CA GLU A 26 3.20 1.94 10.42
C GLU A 26 4.07 3.21 10.40
N GLY A 27 3.92 4.06 9.37
CA GLY A 27 4.58 5.36 9.28
C GLY A 27 6.08 5.32 8.93
N TYR A 28 6.60 4.19 8.46
CA TYR A 28 8.00 4.07 8.03
C TYR A 28 8.34 5.03 6.90
N ASP A 29 9.60 5.49 6.85
CA ASP A 29 10.08 6.27 5.72
C ASP A 29 10.29 5.39 4.44
N ILE A 30 10.67 6.01 3.32
CA ILE A 30 10.87 5.28 2.06
C ILE A 30 12.09 4.35 2.14
N ALA A 31 13.16 4.79 2.79
CA ALA A 31 14.42 4.06 2.89
C ALA A 31 14.28 2.86 3.83
N GLU A 32 13.64 3.03 4.98
CA GLU A 32 13.29 1.97 5.92
C GLU A 32 12.36 0.94 5.27
N THR A 33 11.31 1.40 4.58
CA THR A 33 10.40 0.51 3.86
C THR A 33 11.14 -0.29 2.78
N ALA A 34 12.07 0.34 2.05
CA ALA A 34 12.87 -0.33 1.02
C ALA A 34 13.75 -1.44 1.61
N LYS A 35 14.37 -1.19 2.77
CA LYS A 35 15.14 -2.19 3.52
C LYS A 35 14.25 -3.37 3.96
N ILE A 36 13.10 -3.09 4.56
CA ILE A 36 12.14 -4.12 5.03
C ILE A 36 11.63 -4.97 3.84
N MET A 37 11.25 -4.30 2.74
CA MET A 37 10.74 -4.97 1.54
C MET A 37 11.83 -5.64 0.70
N LYS A 38 13.12 -5.40 0.99
CA LYS A 38 14.25 -5.88 0.19
C LYS A 38 14.10 -5.48 -1.29
N CYS A 39 13.80 -4.20 -1.53
CA CYS A 39 13.65 -3.63 -2.87
C CYS A 39 14.22 -2.20 -2.92
N SER A 40 14.17 -1.55 -4.10
CA SER A 40 14.62 -0.17 -4.23
C SER A 40 13.58 0.83 -3.70
N GLU A 41 14.02 2.01 -3.32
CA GLU A 41 13.12 3.12 -2.96
C GLU A 41 12.13 3.47 -4.10
N GLY A 42 12.56 3.35 -5.35
CA GLY A 42 11.70 3.53 -6.52
C GLY A 42 10.59 2.48 -6.60
N SER A 43 10.91 1.23 -6.26
CA SER A 43 9.92 0.15 -6.15
C SER A 43 8.92 0.43 -5.03
N VAL A 44 9.37 0.92 -3.87
CA VAL A 44 8.48 1.32 -2.76
C VAL A 44 7.49 2.39 -3.23
N LYS A 45 7.97 3.49 -3.82
CA LYS A 45 7.13 4.57 -4.34
C LYS A 45 6.10 4.05 -5.36
N THR A 46 6.54 3.17 -6.26
CA THR A 46 5.68 2.57 -7.30
C THR A 46 4.60 1.69 -6.69
N HIS A 47 4.96 0.80 -5.77
CA HIS A 47 4.02 -0.09 -5.12
C HIS A 47 3.02 0.68 -4.25
N TYR A 48 3.48 1.69 -3.51
CA TYR A 48 2.61 2.53 -2.68
C TYR A 48 1.61 3.33 -3.52
N SER A 49 2.07 4.02 -4.57
CA SER A 49 1.20 4.81 -5.46
C SER A 49 0.13 3.92 -6.13
N ARG A 50 0.53 2.74 -6.63
CA ARG A 50 -0.40 1.77 -7.23
C ARG A 50 -1.39 1.21 -6.19
N ALA A 51 -0.95 0.92 -4.97
CA ALA A 51 -1.83 0.48 -3.89
C ALA A 51 -2.92 1.51 -3.59
N VAL A 52 -2.53 2.78 -3.39
CA VAL A 52 -3.45 3.90 -3.12
C VAL A 52 -4.42 4.10 -4.29
N HIS A 53 -3.92 4.05 -5.54
CA HIS A 53 -4.77 4.18 -6.72
C HIS A 53 -5.80 3.03 -6.81
N SER A 54 -5.39 1.78 -6.59
CA SER A 54 -6.32 0.65 -6.57
C SER A 54 -7.36 0.75 -5.46
N LEU A 55 -6.97 1.21 -4.26
CA LEU A 55 -7.93 1.41 -3.17
C LEU A 55 -8.91 2.54 -3.47
N ARG A 56 -8.44 3.66 -4.03
CA ARG A 56 -9.32 4.75 -4.48
C ARG A 56 -10.32 4.26 -5.52
N LYS A 57 -9.90 3.43 -6.48
CA LYS A 57 -10.83 2.85 -7.47
C LYS A 57 -11.84 1.89 -6.85
N LYS A 58 -11.48 1.14 -5.82
CA LYS A 58 -12.38 0.15 -5.19
C LYS A 58 -13.32 0.73 -4.15
N LEU A 59 -12.89 1.78 -3.46
CA LEU A 59 -13.60 2.36 -2.31
C LEU A 59 -14.17 3.75 -2.61
N GLY A 60 -13.68 4.40 -3.67
CA GLY A 60 -14.07 5.73 -4.11
C GLY A 60 -15.24 5.76 -5.10
N ASP A 61 -15.95 4.65 -5.31
CA ASP A 61 -17.26 4.64 -5.99
C ASP A 61 -18.41 5.04 -5.03
N TYR A 62 -18.11 5.89 -4.05
CA TYR A 62 -19.10 6.71 -3.35
C TYR A 62 -18.83 8.16 -3.73
N GLN A 63 -19.42 8.59 -4.85
CA GLN A 63 -19.69 10.00 -5.11
C GLN A 63 -21.07 10.37 -4.59
#